data_AF-A0A426XRQ7-F1
#
_entry.id   AF-A0A426XRQ7-F1
#
_cell.length_a   1.000
_cell.length_b   1.000
_cell.length_c   1.000
_cell.angle_alpha   90.00
_cell.angle_beta   90.00
_cell.angle_gamma   90.00
#
_symmetry.space_group_name_H-M   'P 1'
#
loop_
_entity.id
_entity.type
_entity.pdbx_description
1 polymer ?
#
loop_
_entity_poly.entity_id
_entity_poly.type
_entity_poly.pdbx_seq_one_letter_code
_entity_poly.pdbx_strand_id
1 'polypeptide(L)'
;MRGKPGYEHLSEPLHILVEAELPVEIVDARLLQVREILEDLLKPVEESHDFFKQQQLRELAMINGTLRDEGAHMLGSVSPFHSSLSMKRAKTRE
;
A
#
# COMPACT_ATOMS: atom_id res chain seq x y z
N MET A 1 3.71 21.56 -5.08
CA MET A 1 4.26 20.74 -6.18
C MET A 1 3.53 21.01 -7.48
N ARG A 2 2.20 21.14 -7.46
CA ARG A 2 1.43 21.73 -8.58
C ARG A 2 2.03 23.06 -9.05
N GLY A 3 2.11 23.25 -10.37
CA GLY A 3 2.66 24.46 -11.01
C GLY A 3 4.18 24.49 -11.16
N LYS A 4 4.90 23.43 -10.79
CA LYS A 4 6.33 23.25 -11.11
C LYS A 4 6.48 22.48 -12.42
N PRO A 5 7.51 22.76 -13.26
CA PRO A 5 7.83 21.94 -14.42
C PRO A 5 8.04 20.46 -14.04
N GLY A 6 7.51 19.55 -14.84
CA GLY A 6 7.54 18.09 -14.60
C GLY A 6 6.46 17.58 -13.64
N TYR A 7 5.54 18.44 -13.19
CA TYR A 7 4.40 18.08 -12.34
C TYR A 7 3.06 18.47 -12.96
N GLU A 8 3.01 18.59 -14.29
CA GLU A 8 1.83 18.97 -15.06
C GLU A 8 0.68 17.97 -14.82
N HIS A 9 1.03 16.68 -14.73
CA HIS A 9 0.10 15.56 -14.51
C HIS A 9 -0.69 15.66 -13.19
N LEU A 10 -0.24 16.43 -12.20
CA LEU A 10 -0.99 16.63 -10.96
C LEU A 10 -2.30 17.42 -11.17
N SER A 11 -2.44 18.08 -12.32
CA SER A 11 -3.67 18.78 -12.69
C SER A 11 -4.70 17.87 -13.38
N GLU A 12 -4.30 16.68 -13.82
CA GLU A 12 -5.14 15.69 -14.48
C GLU A 12 -5.87 14.80 -13.44
N PRO A 13 -6.97 14.13 -13.82
CA PRO A 13 -7.56 13.08 -13.00
C PRO A 13 -6.54 11.97 -12.70
N LEU A 14 -6.70 11.25 -11.58
CA LEU A 14 -5.86 10.11 -11.24
C LEU A 14 -5.89 9.07 -12.37
N HIS A 15 -4.72 8.73 -12.90
CA HIS A 15 -4.57 7.83 -14.04
C HIS A 15 -3.30 6.99 -13.88
N ILE A 16 -3.17 5.95 -14.71
CA ILE A 16 -1.98 5.13 -14.85
C ILE A 16 -1.38 5.43 -16.22
N LEU A 17 -0.09 5.75 -16.25
CA LEU A 17 0.69 5.89 -17.49
C LEU A 17 1.46 4.59 -17.73
N VAL A 18 1.25 3.98 -18.90
CA VAL A 18 1.97 2.76 -19.31
C VAL A 18 2.84 3.11 -20.51
N GLU A 19 4.15 3.01 -20.32
CA GLU A 19 5.15 3.24 -21.36
C GLU A 19 5.98 1.97 -21.53
N ALA A 20 6.37 1.66 -22.76
CA ALA A 20 7.20 0.51 -23.07
C ALA A 20 8.21 0.84 -24.16
N GLU A 21 9.46 0.45 -23.94
CA GLU A 21 10.53 0.48 -24.94
C GLU A 21 10.90 -0.97 -25.26
N LEU A 22 10.33 -1.50 -26.34
CA LEU A 22 10.45 -2.89 -26.77
C LEU A 22 10.52 -2.96 -28.30
N PRO A 23 11.01 -4.07 -28.88
CA PRO A 23 10.92 -4.31 -30.32
C PRO A 23 9.48 -4.14 -30.82
N VAL A 24 9.34 -3.54 -32.00
CA VAL A 24 8.03 -3.18 -32.59
C VAL A 24 7.13 -4.40 -32.76
N GLU A 25 7.70 -5.58 -32.93
CA GLU A 25 6.98 -6.83 -33.13
C GLU A 25 6.23 -7.31 -31.88
N ILE A 26 6.64 -6.86 -30.69
CA ILE A 26 6.09 -7.35 -29.42
C ILE A 26 5.47 -6.26 -28.54
N VAL A 27 5.77 -4.98 -28.81
CA VAL A 27 5.36 -3.87 -27.93
C VAL A 27 3.84 -3.79 -27.79
N ASP A 28 3.10 -3.90 -28.90
CA ASP A 28 1.63 -3.82 -28.88
C ASP A 28 1.02 -4.97 -28.09
N ALA A 29 1.53 -6.19 -28.29
CA ALA A 29 1.06 -7.37 -27.57
C ALA A 29 1.32 -7.24 -26.06
N ARG A 30 2.47 -6.66 -25.66
CA ARG A 30 2.80 -6.44 -24.25
C ARG A 30 1.95 -5.33 -23.63
N LEU A 31 1.73 -4.23 -24.33
CA LEU A 31 0.86 -3.15 -23.86
C LEU A 31 -0.58 -3.64 -23.66
N LEU A 32 -1.09 -4.46 -24.59
CA LEU A 32 -2.42 -5.05 -24.48
C LEU A 32 -2.54 -5.97 -23.27
N GLN A 33 -1.54 -6.83 -23.04
CA GLN A 33 -1.50 -7.69 -21.86
C GLN A 33 -1.48 -6.89 -20.56
N VAL A 34 -0.64 -5.85 -20.47
CA VAL A 34 -0.58 -4.99 -19.27
C VAL A 34 -1.92 -4.30 -19.04
N ARG A 35 -2.57 -3.83 -20.11
CA ARG A 35 -3.90 -3.22 -20.03
C ARG A 35 -4.92 -4.17 -19.42
N GLU A 36 -4.99 -5.43 -19.86
CA GLU A 36 -5.93 -6.41 -19.32
C GLU A 36 -5.73 -6.63 -17.82
N ILE A 37 -4.47 -6.79 -17.39
CA ILE A 37 -4.13 -6.95 -15.97
C ILE A 37 -4.55 -5.72 -15.16
N LEU A 38 -4.25 -4.51 -15.66
CA LEU A 38 -4.62 -3.28 -14.98
C LEU A 38 -6.14 -3.09 -14.90
N GLU A 39 -6.87 -3.41 -15.97
CA GLU A 39 -8.33 -3.34 -15.98
C GLU A 39 -8.95 -4.29 -14.93
N ASP A 40 -8.35 -5.46 -14.70
CA ASP A 40 -8.78 -6.36 -13.64
C ASP A 40 -8.44 -5.83 -12.24
N LEU A 41 -7.26 -5.24 -12.06
CA LEU A 41 -6.85 -4.65 -10.77
C LEU A 41 -7.61 -3.38 -10.39
N LEU A 42 -8.14 -2.65 -11.37
CA LEU A 42 -8.91 -1.43 -11.16
C LEU A 42 -10.39 -1.70 -10.80
N LYS A 43 -10.84 -2.96 -10.88
CA LYS A 43 -12.18 -3.34 -10.43
C LYS A 43 -12.20 -3.38 -8.90
N PRO A 44 -13.07 -2.62 -8.23
CA PRO A 44 -13.18 -2.68 -6.78
C PRO A 44 -13.56 -4.10 -6.33
N VAL A 45 -12.81 -4.64 -5.38
CA VAL A 45 -13.08 -5.93 -4.75
C VAL A 45 -13.51 -5.68 -3.30
N GLU A 46 -14.41 -6.52 -2.78
CA GLU A 46 -14.75 -6.51 -1.36
C GLU A 46 -13.51 -6.84 -0.52
N GLU A 47 -13.30 -6.12 0.58
CA GLU A 47 -12.06 -6.20 1.36
C GLU A 47 -11.76 -7.60 1.93
N SER A 48 -12.78 -8.41 2.21
CA SER A 48 -12.62 -9.79 2.64
C SER A 48 -12.10 -10.72 1.54
N HIS A 49 -12.29 -10.34 0.28
CA HIS A 49 -11.94 -11.12 -0.90
C HIS A 49 -10.72 -10.55 -1.66
N ASP A 50 -10.16 -9.42 -1.21
CA ASP A 50 -8.99 -8.80 -1.80
C ASP A 50 -7.69 -9.41 -1.24
N PHE A 51 -7.38 -10.61 -1.71
CA PHE A 51 -6.19 -11.37 -1.29
C PHE A 51 -4.88 -10.63 -1.59
N PHE A 52 -4.81 -9.88 -2.68
CA PHE A 52 -3.61 -9.13 -3.05
C PHE A 52 -3.34 -8.01 -2.05
N LYS A 53 -4.36 -7.22 -1.70
CA LYS A 53 -4.24 -6.17 -0.69
C LYS A 53 -3.88 -6.74 0.68
N GLN A 54 -4.50 -7.84 1.10
CA GLN A 54 -4.18 -8.49 2.38
C GLN A 54 -2.72 -8.92 2.45
N GLN A 55 -2.22 -9.58 1.40
CA GLN A 55 -0.83 -10.00 1.31
C GLN A 55 0.13 -8.80 1.33
N GLN A 56 -0.15 -7.75 0.54
CA GLN A 56 0.65 -6.52 0.50
C GLN A 56 0.70 -5.81 1.86
N LEU A 57 -0.42 -5.72 2.58
CA LEU A 57 -0.48 -5.09 3.90
C LEU A 57 0.30 -5.89 4.95
N ARG A 58 0.27 -7.23 4.87
CA ARG A 58 1.08 -8.09 5.73
C ARG A 58 2.58 -7.89 5.48
N GLU A 59 3.01 -7.88 4.23
CA GLU A 59 4.41 -7.63 3.85
C GLU A 59 4.86 -6.22 4.26
N LEU A 60 4.01 -5.21 4.07
CA LEU A 60 4.28 -3.85 4.52
C LEU A 60 4.45 -3.78 6.05
N ALA A 61 3.59 -4.47 6.81
CA ALA A 61 3.69 -4.51 8.26
C ALA A 61 4.96 -5.23 8.72
N MET A 62 5.41 -6.25 8.00
CA MET A 62 6.72 -6.89 8.24
C MET A 62 7.88 -5.92 8.01
N ILE A 63 7.90 -5.22 6.86
CA ILE A 63 8.95 -4.25 6.51
C ILE A 63 9.03 -3.14 7.56
N ASN A 64 7.87 -2.67 8.05
CA ASN A 64 7.79 -1.61 9.04
C ASN A 64 7.96 -2.07 10.49
N GLY A 65 8.07 -3.39 10.74
CA GLY A 65 8.14 -3.93 12.11
C GLY A 65 6.85 -3.75 12.93
N THR A 66 5.72 -3.57 12.25
CA THR A 66 4.39 -3.36 12.88
C THR A 66 3.47 -4.59 12.74
N LEU A 67 3.99 -5.70 12.20
CA LEU A 67 3.26 -6.95 12.09
C LEU A 67 2.80 -7.43 13.46
N ARG A 68 1.48 -7.60 13.61
CA ARG A 68 0.88 -8.25 14.76
C ARG A 68 0.62 -9.70 14.37
N ASP A 69 1.08 -10.63 15.20
CA ASP A 69 0.79 -12.05 14.99
C ASP A 69 -0.71 -12.30 15.26
N GLU A 70 -1.51 -12.55 14.21
CA GLU A 70 -2.95 -12.81 14.35
C GLU A 70 -3.26 -14.05 15.21
N GLY A 71 -2.26 -14.90 15.47
CA GLY A 71 -2.36 -16.05 16.37
C GLY A 71 -2.39 -15.71 17.87
N ALA A 72 -2.05 -14.48 18.27
CA ALA A 72 -1.94 -14.09 19.68
C ALA A 72 -3.27 -13.64 20.33
N HIS A 73 -4.39 -13.74 19.62
CA HIS A 73 -5.72 -13.40 20.15
C HIS A 73 -6.54 -14.60 20.65
N MET A 74 -6.03 -15.84 20.55
CA MET A 74 -6.71 -17.05 21.04
C MET A 74 -5.95 -17.83 22.12
N LEU A 75 -4.79 -17.35 22.55
CA LEU A 75 -4.13 -17.83 23.77
C LEU A 75 -3.81 -16.60 24.61
N GLY A 76 -4.46 -16.50 25.77
CA GLY A 76 -4.17 -15.47 26.76
C GLY A 76 -2.68 -15.45 27.08
N SER A 77 -1.95 -14.57 26.41
CA SER A 77 -0.55 -14.32 26.69
C SER A 77 -0.49 -13.43 27.92
N VAL A 78 -0.35 -14.09 29.07
CA VAL A 78 0.20 -13.48 30.28
C VAL A 78 1.65 -13.10 30.02
N SER A 79 1.86 -11.97 29.34
CA SER A 79 3.17 -11.34 29.24
C SER A 79 3.38 -10.39 30.43
N PRO A 80 4.44 -10.58 31.27
CA PRO A 80 4.64 -9.80 32.49
C PRO A 80 5.14 -8.35 32.28
N PHE A 81 5.36 -7.92 31.03
CA PHE A 81 5.90 -6.60 30.74
C PHE A 81 4.81 -5.66 30.21
N HIS A 82 3.84 -5.35 31.08
CA HIS A 82 3.13 -4.09 31.00
C HIS A 82 4.05 -3.01 31.59
N SER A 83 5.07 -2.61 30.84
CA SER A 83 5.98 -1.54 31.25
C SER A 83 5.23 -0.20 31.22
N SER A 84 4.92 0.24 32.43
CA SER A 84 4.42 1.54 32.84
C SER A 84 5.30 2.71 32.38
N LEU A 85 5.28 3.06 31.10
CA LEU A 85 5.83 4.33 30.62
C LEU A 85 4.80 5.06 29.77
N SER A 86 3.68 5.39 30.41
CA SER A 86 2.95 6.61 30.07
C SER A 86 3.84 7.80 30.41
N MET A 87 4.73 8.18 29.49
CA MET A 87 5.40 9.48 29.55
C MET A 87 4.31 10.54 29.38
N LYS A 88 3.80 11.03 30.51
CA LYS A 88 2.87 12.16 30.57
C LYS A 88 3.55 13.35 29.92
N ARG A 89 3.03 13.78 28.76
CA ARG A 89 3.42 15.03 28.10
C ARG A 89 3.28 16.18 29.09
N ALA A 90 4.38 16.88 29.37
CA ALA A 90 4.33 18.10 30.18
C ALA A 90 3.49 19.16 29.46
N LYS A 91 2.58 19.80 30.20
CA LYS A 91 1.82 20.98 29.77
C LYS A 91 2.76 22.19 29.87
N THR A 92 3.13 22.78 28.74
CA THR A 92 3.67 24.15 28.74
C THR A 92 2.50 25.11 28.96
N ARG A 93 2.67 25.98 29.95
CA ARG A 93 1.74 27.05 30.33
C ARG A 93 2.44 28.37 29.99
N GLU A 94 1.74 29.20 29.22
CA GLU A 94 2.02 30.61 28.83
C GLU A 94 3.28 30.85 27.99
#